data_AF-A0A167D035-F1
#
_entry.id   AF-A0A167D035-F1
#
_cell.length_a   1.000
_cell.length_b   1.000
_cell.length_c   1.000
_cell.angle_alpha   90.00
_cell.angle_beta   90.00
_cell.angle_gamma   90.00
#
_symmetry.space_group_name_H-M   'P 1'
#
loop_
_entity.id
_entity.type
_entity.pdbx_description
1 polymer ?
#
loop_
_entity_poly.entity_id
_entity_poly.type
_entity_poly.pdbx_seq_one_letter_code
_entity_poly.pdbx_strand_id
1 'polypeptide(L)'
;MDEKQQRQRIDPATGLPYGAVAGASAIPVRKTVKIGRPGYKITKIRDPTTRQVGLQFQIKYPEIGLDVIPRYRFMSAFEQKVDMPQDRNYQYLLVAAEPYETCAFKLESNEIDRSPGKFWTYFDKDTNDYFIQLFFKKLHRA
;
A
#
# COMPACT_ATOMS: atom_id res chain seq x y z
N MET A 1 24.85 -32.06 -45.52
CA MET A 1 23.55 -31.38 -45.75
C MET A 1 22.70 -31.78 -44.55
N ASP A 2 22.40 -30.94 -43.56
CA ASP A 2 21.92 -29.56 -43.61
C ASP A 2 22.33 -28.80 -42.34
N GLU A 3 23.07 -27.70 -42.50
CA GLU A 3 23.34 -26.74 -41.42
C GLU A 3 22.47 -25.49 -41.68
N LYS A 4 21.23 -25.48 -41.18
CA LYS A 4 20.40 -24.27 -41.18
C LYS A 4 20.84 -23.37 -40.02
N GLN A 5 21.86 -22.55 -40.26
CA GLN A 5 22.20 -21.40 -39.45
C GLN A 5 21.01 -20.44 -39.37
N GLN A 6 20.38 -20.42 -38.20
CA GLN A 6 19.38 -19.42 -37.82
C GLN A 6 20.10 -18.09 -37.61
N ARG A 7 20.20 -17.27 -38.67
CA ARG A 7 20.76 -15.91 -38.60
C ARG A 7 19.94 -15.08 -37.61
N GLN A 8 20.52 -14.83 -36.44
CA GLN A 8 20.00 -13.86 -35.48
C GLN A 8 19.98 -12.48 -36.17
N ARG A 9 18.81 -11.85 -36.24
CA ARG A 9 18.67 -10.50 -36.80
C ARG A 9 19.24 -9.50 -35.79
N ILE A 10 20.42 -8.98 -36.10
CA ILE A 10 21.12 -7.93 -35.36
C ILE A 10 20.69 -6.58 -35.93
N ASP A 11 20.31 -5.64 -35.07
CA ASP A 11 19.90 -4.29 -35.51
C ASP A 11 21.12 -3.48 -35.98
N PRO A 12 21.12 -2.93 -37.21
CA PRO A 12 22.29 -2.26 -37.79
C PRO A 12 22.65 -0.93 -37.12
N ALA A 13 21.78 -0.36 -36.28
CA ALA A 13 22.09 0.88 -35.55
C ALA A 13 22.82 0.63 -34.22
N THR A 14 22.67 -0.56 -33.62
CA THR A 14 23.15 -0.83 -32.24
C THR A 14 24.00 -2.09 -32.11
N GLY A 15 24.05 -2.97 -33.11
CA GLY A 15 24.88 -4.17 -33.09
C GLY A 15 24.41 -5.25 -32.09
N LEU A 16 23.21 -5.11 -31.52
CA LEU A 16 22.65 -6.04 -30.54
C LEU A 16 21.55 -6.93 -31.16
N PRO A 17 21.38 -8.18 -30.66
CA PRO A 17 20.30 -9.05 -31.11
C PRO A 17 18.93 -8.51 -30.67
N TYR A 18 17.93 -8.57 -31.56
CA TYR A 18 16.54 -8.26 -31.23
C TYR A 18 16.09 -9.13 -30.04
N GLY A 19 15.89 -8.49 -28.87
CA GLY A 19 15.56 -9.15 -27.60
C GLY A 19 16.41 -8.68 -26.40
N ALA A 20 17.52 -7.98 -26.64
CA ALA A 20 18.40 -7.45 -25.58
C ALA A 20 17.94 -6.13 -24.93
N VAL A 21 16.76 -5.60 -25.31
CA VAL A 21 16.14 -4.44 -24.66
C VAL A 21 15.08 -4.87 -23.63
N ALA A 22 15.48 -5.76 -22.71
CA ALA A 22 14.75 -5.98 -21.45
C ALA A 22 15.30 -5.01 -20.38
N GLY A 23 15.29 -3.72 -20.69
CA GLY A 23 15.63 -2.62 -19.79
C GLY A 23 14.42 -2.15 -19.00
N ALA A 24 13.80 -3.04 -18.24
CA ALA A 24 12.93 -2.68 -17.13
C ALA A 24 13.43 -3.46 -15.95
N SER A 25 14.04 -2.78 -14.98
CA SER A 25 14.58 -3.34 -13.76
C SER A 25 13.57 -4.29 -13.12
N ALA A 26 13.72 -5.60 -13.36
CA ALA A 26 12.88 -6.62 -12.77
C ALA A 26 13.26 -6.69 -11.29
N ILE A 27 12.64 -5.84 -10.46
CA ILE A 27 12.82 -5.86 -9.02
C ILE A 27 12.48 -7.29 -8.57
N PRO A 28 13.44 -8.05 -8.00
CA PRO A 28 13.18 -9.42 -7.60
C PRO A 28 12.11 -9.42 -6.50
N VAL A 29 10.94 -9.97 -6.82
CA VAL A 29 9.81 -10.09 -5.89
C VAL A 29 10.17 -11.16 -4.85
N ARG A 30 10.34 -10.75 -3.59
CA ARG A 30 10.54 -11.68 -2.48
C ARG A 30 9.24 -12.45 -2.26
N LYS A 31 9.29 -13.78 -2.42
CA LYS A 31 8.15 -14.68 -2.22
C LYS A 31 8.22 -15.25 -0.80
N THR A 32 7.53 -14.59 0.12
CA THR A 32 7.39 -15.02 1.51
C THR A 32 6.03 -15.71 1.71
N VAL A 33 5.99 -16.85 2.40
CA VAL A 33 4.72 -17.54 2.74
C VAL A 33 3.88 -16.64 3.64
N LYS A 34 2.60 -16.45 3.30
CA LYS A 34 1.69 -15.59 4.05
C LYS A 34 1.07 -16.35 5.22
N ILE A 35 1.12 -15.76 6.41
CA ILE A 35 0.64 -16.40 7.66
C ILE A 35 -0.81 -16.05 8.02
N GLY A 36 -1.45 -15.17 7.22
CA GLY A 36 -2.83 -14.74 7.39
C GLY A 36 -2.99 -13.25 7.68
N ARG A 37 -4.15 -12.87 8.21
CA ARG A 37 -4.53 -11.47 8.46
C ARG A 37 -4.10 -11.01 9.86
N PRO A 38 -3.55 -9.80 10.00
CA PRO A 38 -3.21 -9.23 11.30
C PRO A 38 -4.47 -8.88 12.11
N GLY A 39 -4.31 -8.83 13.43
CA GLY A 39 -5.34 -8.28 14.33
C GLY A 39 -5.40 -6.76 14.21
N TYR A 40 -6.58 -6.16 14.31
CA TYR A 40 -6.72 -4.70 14.24
C TYR A 40 -7.79 -4.17 15.20
N LYS A 41 -7.65 -2.90 15.57
CA LYS A 41 -8.61 -2.11 16.34
C LYS A 41 -8.73 -0.73 15.69
N ILE A 42 -9.97 -0.28 15.48
CA ILE A 42 -10.26 1.02 14.90
C ILE A 42 -11.00 1.84 15.95
N THR A 43 -10.48 3.02 16.26
CA THR A 43 -11.06 3.94 17.23
C THR A 43 -11.44 5.24 16.52
N LYS A 44 -12.70 5.68 16.69
CA LYS A 44 -13.11 7.02 16.29
C LYS A 44 -12.56 8.02 17.30
N ILE A 45 -11.86 9.03 16.81
CA ILE A 45 -11.25 10.07 17.64
C ILE A 45 -11.79 11.45 17.24
N ARG A 46 -11.69 12.41 18.15
CA ARG A 46 -12.01 13.81 17.89
C ARG A 46 -10.88 14.68 18.41
N ASP A 47 -10.44 15.62 17.58
CA ASP A 47 -9.45 16.60 17.99
C ASP A 47 -10.08 17.55 19.04
N PRO A 48 -9.48 17.70 20.24
CA PRO A 48 -10.02 18.57 21.29
C PRO A 48 -10.11 20.04 20.87
N THR A 49 -9.17 20.52 20.05
CA THR A 49 -9.08 21.95 19.70
C THR A 49 -9.94 22.24 18.47
N THR A 50 -9.74 21.50 17.38
CA THR A 50 -10.42 21.80 16.11
C THR A 50 -11.80 21.14 16.02
N ARG A 51 -12.12 20.18 16.90
CA ARG A 51 -13.31 19.31 16.83
C ARG A 51 -13.44 18.50 15.54
N GLN A 52 -12.35 18.37 14.77
CA GLN A 52 -12.28 17.47 13.61
C GLN A 52 -12.49 16.03 14.05
N VAL A 53 -13.20 15.25 13.23
CA VAL A 53 -13.36 13.80 13.44
C VAL A 53 -12.20 13.10 12.75
N GLY A 54 -11.68 12.06 13.38
CA GLY A 54 -10.60 11.25 12.86
C GLY A 54 -10.77 9.78 13.18
N LEU A 55 -9.84 8.99 12.66
CA LEU A 55 -9.73 7.56 12.89
C LEU A 55 -8.32 7.24 13.33
N GLN A 56 -8.23 6.37 14.34
CA GLN A 56 -6.99 5.74 14.75
C GLN A 56 -7.07 4.24 14.48
N PHE A 57 -6.13 3.73 13.71
CA PHE A 57 -5.95 2.32 13.40
C PHE A 57 -4.79 1.81 14.24
N GLN A 58 -5.03 0.77 15.03
CA GLN A 58 -4.01 0.00 15.71
C GLN A 58 -4.01 -1.40 15.09
N ILE A 59 -2.89 -1.82 14.53
CA ILE A 59 -2.74 -3.10 13.85
C ILE A 59 -1.63 -3.87 14.53
N LYS A 60 -1.93 -5.10 14.96
CA LYS A 60 -1.00 -5.96 15.70
C LYS A 60 -0.33 -6.95 14.79
N TYR A 61 1.00 -7.02 14.86
CA TYR A 61 1.83 -7.91 14.05
C TYR A 61 2.74 -8.79 14.93
N PRO A 62 2.20 -9.69 15.78
CA PRO A 62 2.99 -10.47 16.73
C PRO A 62 4.12 -11.31 16.08
N GLU A 63 3.95 -11.75 14.83
CA GLU A 63 4.90 -12.56 14.07
C GLU A 63 5.42 -11.81 12.82
N ILE A 64 5.77 -10.52 12.96
CA ILE A 64 6.34 -9.73 11.86
C ILE A 64 7.74 -10.22 11.47
N GLY A 65 8.09 -10.12 10.19
CA GLY A 65 9.42 -10.48 9.72
C GLY A 65 10.53 -9.62 10.33
N LEU A 66 11.74 -10.19 10.46
CA LEU A 66 12.91 -9.47 10.95
C LEU A 66 13.21 -8.26 10.06
N ASP A 67 13.42 -7.10 10.69
CA ASP A 67 13.69 -5.81 10.03
C ASP A 67 12.59 -5.34 9.05
N VAL A 68 11.38 -5.88 9.17
CA VAL A 68 10.22 -5.43 8.38
C VAL A 68 9.49 -4.32 9.12
N ILE A 69 9.30 -3.19 8.44
CA ILE A 69 8.49 -2.08 8.94
C ILE A 69 7.18 -2.02 8.14
N PRO A 70 6.02 -2.00 8.80
CA PRO A 70 4.74 -1.87 8.13
C PRO A 70 4.66 -0.61 7.25
N ARG A 71 4.03 -0.73 6.09
CA ARG A 71 3.81 0.37 5.16
C ARG A 71 2.33 0.57 4.91
N TYR A 72 1.95 1.82 4.65
CA TYR A 72 0.58 2.17 4.31
C TYR A 72 0.51 2.84 2.94
N ARG A 73 -0.66 2.73 2.29
CA ARG A 73 -0.99 3.45 1.06
C ARG A 73 -2.47 3.76 1.05
N PHE A 74 -2.84 4.96 0.59
CA PHE A 74 -4.21 5.27 0.22
C PHE A 74 -4.44 4.87 -1.25
N MET A 75 -5.54 4.17 -1.50
CA MET A 75 -5.95 3.70 -2.82
C MET A 75 -7.34 4.22 -3.14
N SER A 76 -7.53 4.71 -4.36
CA SER A 76 -8.84 5.15 -4.84
C SER A 76 -9.75 3.96 -5.14
N ALA A 77 -11.08 4.16 -5.13
CA ALA A 77 -12.02 3.10 -5.47
C ALA A 77 -11.89 2.57 -6.92
N PHE A 78 -11.33 3.34 -7.85
CA PHE A 78 -11.14 2.91 -9.23
C PHE A 78 -9.96 1.95 -9.42
N GLU A 79 -8.95 2.05 -8.56
CA GLU A 79 -7.80 1.14 -8.57
C GLU A 79 -8.17 -0.24 -8.02
N GLN A 80 -9.21 -0.31 -7.20
CA GLN A 80 -9.65 -1.54 -6.56
C GLN A 80 -10.50 -2.39 -7.52
N LYS A 81 -10.21 -3.71 -7.56
CA LYS A 81 -10.90 -4.69 -8.43
C LYS A 81 -11.75 -5.70 -7.67
N VAL A 82 -11.72 -5.70 -6.34
CA VAL A 82 -12.43 -6.68 -5.51
C VAL A 82 -13.89 -6.29 -5.32
N ASP A 83 -14.15 -5.06 -4.87
CA ASP A 83 -15.52 -4.56 -4.64
C ASP A 83 -16.03 -3.86 -5.90
N MET A 84 -16.81 -4.59 -6.71
CA MET A 84 -17.54 -4.05 -7.87
C MET A 84 -19.04 -3.94 -7.54
N PRO A 85 -19.74 -2.84 -7.90
CA PRO A 85 -19.27 -1.69 -8.68
C PRO A 85 -18.41 -0.71 -7.85
N GLN A 86 -17.51 -0.02 -8.54
CA GLN A 86 -16.60 0.95 -7.93
C GLN A 86 -17.38 2.20 -7.48
N ASP A 87 -17.35 2.49 -6.18
CA ASP A 87 -18.00 3.67 -5.62
C ASP A 87 -16.98 4.75 -5.26
N ARG A 88 -17.08 5.89 -5.96
CA ARG A 88 -16.20 7.07 -5.80
C ARG A 88 -16.29 7.71 -4.41
N ASN A 89 -17.36 7.44 -3.66
CA ASN A 89 -17.55 7.97 -2.32
C ASN A 89 -16.66 7.30 -1.28
N TYR A 90 -15.90 6.28 -1.67
CA TYR A 90 -14.99 5.56 -0.79
C TYR A 90 -13.54 5.59 -1.30
N GLN A 91 -12.63 5.52 -0.35
CA GLN A 91 -11.21 5.29 -0.54
C GLN A 91 -10.77 4.14 0.36
N TYR A 92 -9.63 3.53 0.08
CA TYR A 92 -9.13 2.39 0.84
C TYR A 92 -7.77 2.71 1.45
N LEU A 93 -7.63 2.53 2.75
CA LEU A 93 -6.34 2.54 3.43
C LEU A 93 -5.78 1.12 3.42
N LEU A 94 -4.73 0.90 2.63
CA LEU A 94 -4.01 -0.35 2.59
C LEU A 94 -2.86 -0.32 3.59
N VAL A 95 -2.67 -1.43 4.30
CA VAL A 95 -1.53 -1.63 5.20
C VAL A 95 -0.91 -3.00 4.91
N ALA A 96 0.39 -2.99 4.66
CA ALA A 96 1.17 -4.17 4.30
C ALA A 96 2.38 -4.33 5.23
N ALA A 97 2.54 -5.54 5.76
CA ALA A 97 3.72 -5.97 6.50
C ALA A 97 3.94 -7.46 6.21
N GLU A 98 5.14 -7.87 5.85
CA GLU A 98 5.47 -9.29 5.69
C GLU A 98 5.73 -9.95 7.05
N PRO A 99 5.31 -11.21 7.28
CA PRO A 99 4.67 -12.16 6.37
C PRO A 99 3.13 -12.08 6.32
N TYR A 100 2.52 -11.06 6.92
CA TYR A 100 1.07 -10.91 6.92
C TYR A 100 0.50 -10.58 5.52
N GLU A 101 -0.80 -10.86 5.38
CA GLU A 101 -1.59 -10.40 4.25
C GLU A 101 -1.82 -8.89 4.32
N THR A 102 -1.83 -8.24 3.16
CA THR A 102 -2.19 -6.82 3.06
C THR A 102 -3.66 -6.64 3.43
N CYS A 103 -3.91 -5.75 4.38
CA CYS A 103 -5.26 -5.37 4.78
C CYS A 103 -5.68 -4.08 4.09
N ALA A 104 -6.95 -3.96 3.74
CA ALA A 104 -7.55 -2.74 3.21
C ALA A 104 -8.73 -2.33 4.08
N PHE A 105 -8.74 -1.08 4.54
CA PHE A 105 -9.85 -0.49 5.28
C PHE A 105 -10.63 0.44 4.38
N LYS A 106 -11.92 0.18 4.21
CA LYS A 106 -12.84 1.04 3.46
C LYS A 106 -13.16 2.29 4.28
N LEU A 107 -12.89 3.46 3.71
CA LEU A 107 -13.10 4.77 4.34
C LEU A 107 -13.96 5.64 3.42
N GLU A 108 -14.74 6.54 4.00
CA GLU A 108 -15.37 7.61 3.22
C GLU A 108 -14.29 8.46 2.53
N SER A 109 -14.57 8.91 1.30
CA SER A 109 -13.66 9.69 0.47
C SER A 109 -13.56 11.16 0.93
N ASN A 110 -13.63 11.40 2.24
CA ASN A 110 -13.37 12.71 2.84
C ASN A 110 -11.88 13.04 2.72
N GLU A 111 -11.58 14.32 2.47
CA GLU A 111 -10.20 14.77 2.36
C GLU A 111 -9.47 14.61 3.71
N ILE A 112 -8.28 14.01 3.67
CA ILE A 112 -7.46 13.78 4.85
C ILE A 112 -6.66 15.05 5.13
N ASP A 113 -6.69 15.50 6.38
CA ASP A 113 -5.91 16.65 6.82
C ASP A 113 -4.43 16.24 7.00
N ARG A 114 -3.58 16.71 6.09
CA ARG A 114 -2.12 16.45 6.11
C ARG A 114 -1.33 17.54 6.83
N SER A 115 -2.00 18.47 7.51
CA SER A 115 -1.31 19.45 8.34
C SER A 115 -0.50 18.76 9.46
N PRO A 116 0.62 19.35 9.90
CA PRO A 116 1.46 18.77 10.95
C PRO A 116 0.65 18.37 12.19
N GLY A 117 0.82 17.13 12.64
CA GLY A 117 0.11 16.57 13.81
C GLY A 117 -1.30 16.05 13.54
N LYS A 118 -1.88 16.24 12.34
CA LYS A 118 -3.19 15.69 11.98
C LYS A 118 -3.13 14.29 11.37
N PHE A 119 -2.02 13.99 10.72
CA PHE A 119 -1.72 12.67 10.19
C PHE A 119 -0.38 12.21 10.72
N TRP A 120 -0.32 11.01 11.31
CA TRP A 120 0.92 10.40 11.75
C TRP A 120 0.84 8.88 11.74
N THR A 121 2.01 8.25 11.64
CA THR A 121 2.17 6.80 11.75
C THR A 121 3.31 6.49 12.71
N TYR A 122 3.15 5.44 13.49
CA TYR A 122 4.16 4.99 14.45
C TYR A 122 4.17 3.47 14.51
N PHE A 123 5.36 2.87 14.48
CA PHE A 123 5.53 1.44 14.65
C PHE A 123 6.33 1.21 15.93
N ASP A 124 5.70 0.56 16.90
CA ASP A 124 6.35 0.10 18.12
C ASP A 124 7.01 -1.26 17.83
N LYS A 125 8.35 -1.30 17.87
CA LYS A 125 9.13 -2.51 17.61
C LYS A 125 9.12 -3.51 18.77
N ASP A 126 8.81 -3.05 19.99
CA ASP A 126 8.82 -3.89 21.17
C ASP A 126 7.51 -4.66 21.29
N THR A 127 6.38 -4.00 21.00
CA THR A 127 5.05 -4.64 21.02
C THR A 127 4.59 -5.15 19.65
N ASN A 128 5.29 -4.78 18.58
CA ASN A 128 4.89 -4.99 17.18
C ASN A 128 3.50 -4.43 16.85
N ASP A 129 3.16 -3.28 17.46
CA ASP A 129 1.92 -2.58 17.18
C ASP A 129 2.18 -1.42 16.21
N TYR A 130 1.40 -1.37 15.14
CA TYR A 130 1.43 -0.31 14.16
C TYR A 130 0.22 0.61 14.31
N PHE A 131 0.51 1.89 14.51
CA PHE A 131 -0.48 2.94 14.69
C PHE A 131 -0.51 3.85 13.46
N ILE A 132 -1.71 4.10 12.97
CA ILE A 132 -2.00 5.12 11.96
C ILE A 132 -3.10 6.00 12.51
N GLN A 133 -2.85 7.30 12.60
CA GLN A 133 -3.87 8.25 12.98
C GLN A 133 -4.07 9.27 11.87
N LEU A 134 -5.33 9.55 11.55
CA LEU A 134 -5.70 10.55 10.58
C LEU A 134 -6.93 11.33 11.06
N PHE A 135 -6.95 12.62 10.74
CA PHE A 135 -8.15 13.45 10.84
C PHE A 135 -8.67 13.79 9.45
N PHE A 136 -9.99 13.89 9.33
CA PHE A 136 -10.62 14.40 8.12
C PHE A 136 -10.71 15.92 8.18
N LYS A 137 -10.48 16.57 7.04
CA LYS A 137 -10.80 17.98 6.91
C LYS A 137 -12.31 18.16 7.14
N LYS A 138 -12.67 19.22 7.88
CA LYS A 138 -14.08 19.59 8.00
C LYS A 138 -14.59 19.91 6.62
N LEU A 139 -15.57 19.13 6.14
CA LEU A 139 -16.41 19.59 5.06
C LEU A 139 -17.13 20.84 5.59
N HIS A 140 -16.94 21.98 4.93
CA HIS A 140 -17.81 23.13 5.15
C HIS A 140 -19.20 22.68 4.70
N ARG A 141 -20.04 22.26 5.65
CA ARG A 141 -21.46 22.10 5.37
C ARG A 141 -21.98 23.52 5.14
N ALA A 142 -22.27 23.84 3.88
CA ALA A 142 -23.07 25.01 3.52
C ALA A 142 -24.46 24.88 4.15
#